data_AF-A0AAC9WHK9-F1
#
_entry.id   AF-A0AAC9WHK9-F1
#
_cell.length_a   1.000
_cell.length_b   1.000
_cell.length_c   1.000
_cell.angle_alpha   90.00
_cell.angle_beta   90.00
_cell.angle_gamma   90.00
#
_symmetry.space_group_name_H-M   'P 1'
#
loop_
_entity.id
_entity.type
_entity.pdbx_description
1 polymer ?
#
loop_
_entity_poly.entity_id
_entity_poly.type
_entity_poly.pdbx_seq_one_letter_code
_entity_poly.pdbx_strand_id
1 'polypeptide(L)' 'MPKAEIEGEMGDSHVGLQARLMSQALRKLAGAVNKSRTTAIFINQLREKVGIMFGNPEVTPGGRALKFVCQEVLA' A
#
# COMPACT_ATOMS: atom_id res chain seq x y z
N MET A 1 9.47 4.39 1.49
CA MET A 1 10.08 3.19 0.91
C MET A 1 10.74 2.39 2.04
N PRO A 2 10.59 1.05 2.09
CA PRO A 2 11.28 0.21 3.07
C PRO A 2 12.78 0.46 3.09
N LYS A 3 13.38 0.56 4.28
CA LYS A 3 14.82 0.83 4.42
C LYS A 3 15.69 -0.23 3.71
N ALA A 4 15.30 -1.50 3.80
CA ALA A 4 15.97 -2.61 3.11
C ALA A 4 15.89 -2.53 1.57
N GLU A 5 14.92 -1.80 1.01
CA GLU A 5 14.83 -1.57 -0.44
C GLU A 5 15.72 -0.41 -0.90
N ILE A 6 16.02 0.53 0.01
CA ILE A 6 16.92 1.67 -0.25
C ILE A 6 18.40 1.26 -0.09
N GLU A 7 18.68 0.36 0.85
CA GLU A 7 20.03 -0.12 1.17
C GLU A 7 20.45 -1.38 0.37
N GLY A 8 19.50 -2.05 -0.28
CA GLY A 8 19.76 -3.23 -1.11
C GLY A 8 20.23 -2.87 -2.52
N GLU A 9 20.84 -3.83 -3.22
CA GLU A 9 21.18 -3.63 -4.64
C GLU A 9 19.94 -3.70 -5.53
N MET A 10 19.91 -2.89 -6.59
CA MET A 10 18.84 -2.95 -7.59
C MET A 10 18.85 -4.33 -8.27
N GLY A 11 17.91 -5.19 -7.88
CA GLY A 11 17.84 -6.58 -8.32
C GLY A 11 17.51 -7.55 -7.19
N ASP A 12 17.73 -7.15 -5.93
CA ASP A 12 17.41 -7.98 -4.77
C ASP A 12 15.89 -8.13 -4.59
N SER A 13 15.45 -9.39 -4.61
CA SER A 13 14.04 -9.76 -4.56
C SER A 13 13.44 -9.59 -3.16
N HIS A 14 12.88 -8.41 -2.88
CA HIS A 14 12.15 -8.11 -1.64
C HIS A 14 10.64 -8.31 -1.79
N VAL A 15 10.21 -9.54 -2.12
CA VAL A 15 8.80 -9.83 -2.40
C VAL A 15 7.91 -9.56 -1.18
N GLY A 16 6.94 -8.66 -1.33
CA GLY A 16 5.92 -8.38 -0.33
C GLY A 16 6.39 -7.57 0.89
N LEU A 17 7.63 -7.08 0.90
CA LEU A 17 8.16 -6.25 2.00
C LEU A 17 7.34 -4.96 2.17
N GLN A 18 7.05 -4.27 1.06
CA GLN A 18 6.26 -3.03 1.07
C GLN A 18 4.83 -3.27 1.60
N ALA A 19 4.20 -4.39 1.24
CA ALA A 19 2.86 -4.74 1.72
C ALA A 19 2.82 -5.04 3.23
N ARG A 20 3.84 -5.73 3.75
CA ARG A 20 3.99 -5.98 5.20
C ARG A 20 4.21 -4.70 5.98
N LEU A 21 5.08 -3.82 5.48
CA LEU A 21 5.36 -2.52 6.11
C LEU A 21 4.12 -1.63 6.13
N MET A 22 3.41 -1.52 5.00
CA MET A 22 2.15 -0.78 4.90
C MET A 22 1.11 -1.29 5.90
N SER A 23 0.95 -2.62 6.01
CA SER A 23 -0.01 -3.22 6.96
C SER A 23 0.30 -2.86 8.42
N GLN A 24 1.57 -2.84 8.80
CA GLN A 24 1.99 -2.47 10.15
C GLN A 24 1.85 -0.96 10.40
N ALA A 25 2.24 -0.13 9.43
CA ALA A 25 2.15 1.32 9.53
C ALA A 25 0.68 1.80 9.65
N LEU A 26 -0.19 1.29 8.79
CA LEU A 26 -1.62 1.63 8.79
C LEU A 26 -2.31 1.20 10.09
N ARG A 27 -1.94 0.05 10.67
CA ARG A 27 -2.50 -0.37 11.97
C ARG A 27 -2.16 0.60 13.09
N LYS A 28 -0.94 1.13 13.11
CA LYS A 28 -0.52 2.15 14.09
C LYS A 28 -1.19 3.50 13.84
N LEU A 29 -1.28 3.91 12.56
CA LEU A 29 -1.89 5.18 12.17
C LEU A 29 -3.40 5.21 12.43
N ALA A 30 -4.13 4.12 12.14
CA ALA A 30 -5.58 4.06 12.37
C ALA A 30 -5.96 4.39 13.82
N GLY A 31 -5.21 3.88 14.79
CA GLY A 31 -5.43 4.18 16.20
C GLY A 31 -5.12 5.63 16.59
N ALA A 32 -4.14 6.26 15.94
CA ALA A 32 -3.78 7.66 16.19
C ALA A 32 -4.78 8.63 15.54
N VAL A 33 -5.11 8.40 14.26
CA VAL A 33 -6.05 9.19 13.45
C VAL A 33 -7.44 9.22 14.07
N ASN A 34 -7.92 8.07 14.58
CA ASN A 34 -9.21 7.98 15.26
C ASN A 34 -9.26 8.82 16.55
N LYS A 35 -8.15 8.93 17.27
CA LYS A 35 -8.06 9.73 18.51
C LYS A 35 -7.93 11.23 18.23
N SER A 36 -7.21 11.60 17.17
CA SER A 36 -6.92 13.00 16.82
C SER A 36 -7.98 13.65 15.93
N ARG A 37 -9.04 12.91 15.53
CA ARG A 37 -10.09 13.36 14.60
C ARG A 37 -9.52 14.00 13.33
N THR A 38 -8.41 13.45 12.85
CA THR A 38 -7.73 13.94 11.65
C THR A 38 -8.13 13.09 10.47
N THR A 39 -8.20 13.66 9.27
CA THR A 39 -8.35 12.89 8.03
C THR A 39 -6.97 12.65 7.42
N ALA A 40 -6.63 11.40 7.14
CA ALA A 40 -5.40 11.04 6.45
C ALA A 40 -5.71 10.68 5.00
N ILE A 41 -5.04 11.35 4.05
CA ILE A 41 -5.19 11.11 2.62
C ILE A 41 -3.96 10.34 2.12
N PHE A 42 -4.18 9.18 1.51
CA PHE A 42 -3.14 8.40 0.88
C PHE A 42 -3.27 8.48 -0.64
N ILE A 43 -2.19 8.87 -1.31
CA ILE A 43 -2.13 8.93 -2.77
C ILE A 43 -1.40 7.68 -3.24
N ASN A 44 -2.08 6.86 -4.03
CA ASN A 44 -1.52 5.68 -4.67
C ASN A 44 -1.58 5.82 -6.20
N GLN A 45 -0.56 5.29 -6.86
CA GLN A 45 -0.54 5.19 -8.32
C GLN A 45 -1.28 3.94 -8.77
N LEU A 46 -2.05 4.02 -9.84
CA LEU A 46 -2.58 2.86 -10.54
C LEU A 46 -1.46 2.20 -11.35
N ARG A 47 -1.45 0.87 -11.38
CA ARG A 47 -0.59 0.04 -12.22
C ARG A 47 -1.44 -0.99 -12.94
N GLU A 48 -1.04 -1.39 -14.13
CA GLU A 48 -1.71 -2.49 -14.84
C GLU A 48 -0.97 -3.81 -14.58
N LYS A 49 -1.73 -4.86 -14.27
CA LYS A 49 -1.17 -6.21 -14.13
C LYS A 49 -1.18 -6.93 -15.48
N VAL A 50 0.01 -7.08 -16.06
CA VAL A 50 0.22 -7.83 -17.30
C VAL A 50 -0.23 -9.30 -17.10
N GLY A 51 -1.04 -9.82 -18.03
CA GLY A 51 -1.49 -11.21 -18.04
C GLY A 51 -2.91 -11.47 -17.52
N ILE A 52 -3.71 -10.44 -17.21
CA ILE A 52 -5.15 -10.60 -16.94
C ILE A 52 -5.92 -10.57 -18.27
N MET A 53 -6.44 -11.72 -18.68
CA MET A 53 -7.26 -11.86 -19.91
C MET A 53 -8.76 -11.59 -19.67
N PHE A 54 -9.22 -11.61 -18.41
CA PHE A 54 -10.60 -11.32 -17.99
C PHE A 54 -10.62 -10.60 -16.63
N GLY A 55 -11.37 -9.49 -16.52
CA GLY A 55 -11.51 -8.68 -15.30
C GLY A 55 -10.84 -7.29 -15.39
N ASN A 56 -10.87 -6.50 -14.31
CA ASN A 56 -10.18 -5.20 -14.25
C ASN A 56 -8.66 -5.42 -14.08
N PRO A 57 -7.80 -4.97 -15.02
CA PRO A 57 -6.34 -5.10 -14.93
C PRO A 57 -5.67 -4.13 -13.95
N GLU A 58 -6.42 -3.16 -13.41
CA GLU A 58 -5.92 -2.15 -12.49
C GLU A 58 -5.58 -2.74 -11.12
N VAL A 59 -4.37 -2.48 -10.67
CA VAL A 59 -3.85 -2.86 -9.36
C VAL A 59 -3.14 -1.69 -8.70
N THR A 60 -3.32 -1.54 -7.39
CA THR A 60 -2.59 -0.57 -6.58
C THR A 60 -1.41 -1.23 -5.87
N PRO A 61 -0.25 -0.54 -5.76
CA PRO A 61 0.91 -1.03 -5.03
C PRO A 61 0.67 -0.99 -3.51
N GLY A 62 1.45 -1.77 -2.75
CA GLY A 62 1.37 -1.79 -1.29
C GLY A 62 0.37 -2.80 -0.70
N GLY A 63 -0.22 -3.67 -1.52
CA GLY A 63 -1.06 -4.77 -1.08
C GLY A 63 -2.48 -4.34 -0.67
N ARG A 64 -3.20 -5.23 0.04
CA ARG A 64 -4.63 -5.04 0.35
C ARG A 64 -4.90 -4.19 1.59
N ALA A 65 -3.88 -3.88 2.40
CA ALA A 65 -4.08 -3.23 3.69
C ALA A 65 -4.69 -1.83 3.57
N LEU A 66 -4.31 -1.06 2.55
CA LEU A 66 -4.88 0.27 2.32
C LEU A 66 -6.40 0.21 2.09
N LYS A 67 -6.86 -0.77 1.31
CA LYS A 67 -8.28 -0.99 1.00
C LYS A 67 -9.13 -1.33 2.23
N PHE A 68 -8.55 -1.91 3.28
CA PHE A 68 -9.29 -2.28 4.50
C PHE A 68 -9.29 -1.19 5.58
N VAL A 69 -8.33 -0.25 5.54
CA VAL A 69 -8.17 0.79 6.56
C VAL A 69 -8.72 2.14 6.11
N CYS A 70 -8.80 2.39 4.79
CA CYS A 70 -9.41 3.60 4.24
C CYS A 70 -10.94 3.47 4.21
N GLN A 71 -11.64 4.49 4.71
CA GLN A 71 -13.10 4.57 4.63
C GLN A 71 -13.60 4.93 3.22
N GLU A 72 -12.84 5.76 2.50
CA GLU A 72 -13.17 6.20 1.16
C GLU A 72 -11.96 5.99 0.24
N VAL A 73 -12.22 5.43 -0.94
CA VAL A 73 -11.21 5.20 -1.98
C VAL A 73 -11.69 5.94 -3.21
N LEU A 74 -10.99 7.01 -3.55
CA LEU A 74 -11.12 7.70 -4.83
C LEU A 74 -10.26 6.92 -5.83
N ALA A 75 -10.91 6.33 -6.83
CA ALA A 75 -10.29 5.60 -7.94
C ALA A 75 -10.12 6.53 -9.15
#